data_AF-A0A821FXZ5-F1
#
_entry.id   AF-A0A821FXZ5-F1
#
_cell.length_a   1.000
_cell.length_b   1.000
_cell.length_c   1.000
_cell.angle_alpha   90.00
_cell.angle_beta   90.00
_cell.angle_gamma   90.00
#
_symmetry.space_group_name_H-M   'P 1'
#
loop_
_entity.id
_entity.type
_entity.pdbx_description
1 polymer ?
#
loop_
_entity_poly.entity_id
_entity_poly.type
_entity_poly.pdbx_seq_one_letter_code
_entity_poly.pdbx_strand_id
1 'polypeptide(L)'
;MKAVISTDVTQAILMLLTSILSTIFGVIHVGGIQKVFDIALTVQHLTYRLDIHFGVLLLEVVVILTQIAWLSFTLYVAFIGLCGCIIYAKYNQCDHLRTKRFSKPDQSYPVFVLETLGQYPGLTGLFTGGSLSASLSTISSGINSMATVIVEDIYKRIIVDHSMSRRKQEFVSKIRSLLILFFAFIVSYLVDHVPLIIFQLAGSFVPPILGIYLLGFFAPQVNSRCSGSIVFVHNISNMDSPRSSSDPKTVDQSLLISWKDALLPYSSNKV
;
A
#
# COMPACT_ATOMS: atom_id res chain seq x y z
N MET A 1 12.65 1.04 33.34
CA MET A 1 11.20 0.80 33.57
C MET A 1 10.55 1.89 34.42
N LYS A 2 10.94 2.16 35.68
CA LYS A 2 10.26 3.17 36.52
C LYS A 2 10.24 4.60 35.95
N ALA A 3 11.29 5.03 35.25
CA ALA A 3 11.33 6.32 34.56
C ALA A 3 10.42 6.36 33.30
N VAL A 4 10.29 5.23 32.60
CA VAL A 4 9.39 5.07 31.43
C VAL A 4 7.92 5.05 31.89
N ILE A 5 7.64 4.40 33.02
CA ILE A 5 6.33 4.42 33.66
C ILE A 5 5.95 5.85 34.09
N SER A 6 6.92 6.65 34.57
CA SER A 6 6.66 8.04 34.93
C SER A 6 6.40 8.94 33.72
N THR A 7 7.04 8.70 32.57
CA THR A 7 6.75 9.43 31.33
C THR A 7 5.41 9.02 30.73
N ASP A 8 5.07 7.73 30.78
CA ASP A 8 3.79 7.20 30.28
C ASP A 8 2.60 7.69 31.11
N VAL A 9 2.76 7.77 32.44
CA VAL A 9 1.75 8.35 33.35
C VAL A 9 1.60 9.85 33.13
N THR A 10 2.70 10.59 32.95
CA THR A 10 2.66 12.04 32.68
C THR A 10 1.98 12.33 31.34
N GLN A 11 2.25 11.50 30.33
CA GLN A 11 1.63 11.58 29.00
C GLN A 11 0.14 11.23 29.03
N ALA A 12 -0.26 10.23 29.83
CA ALA A 12 -1.67 9.88 30.04
C ALA A 12 -2.44 11.03 30.73
N ILE A 13 -1.84 11.71 31.71
CA ILE A 13 -2.45 12.87 32.38
C ILE A 13 -2.65 14.03 31.38
N LEU A 14 -1.67 14.29 30.50
CA LEU A 14 -1.77 15.33 29.47
C LEU A 14 -2.88 15.02 28.44
N MET A 15 -3.03 13.74 28.04
CA MET A 15 -4.12 13.30 27.16
C MET A 15 -5.50 13.39 27.83
N LEU A 16 -5.58 13.08 29.13
CA LEU A 16 -6.81 13.21 29.90
C LEU A 16 -7.25 14.68 30.02
N LEU A 17 -6.32 15.58 30.33
CA LEU A 17 -6.59 17.01 30.45
C LEU A 17 -7.04 17.63 29.12
N THR A 18 -6.39 17.27 28.02
CA THR A 18 -6.76 17.77 26.68
C THR A 18 -8.11 17.23 26.19
N SER A 19 -8.44 15.98 26.52
CA SER A 19 -9.75 15.36 26.24
C SER A 19 -10.89 15.96 27.08
N ILE A 20 -10.65 16.21 28.37
CA ILE A 20 -11.63 16.90 29.24
C ILE A 20 -11.87 18.32 28.74
N LEU A 21 -10.81 19.05 28.37
CA LEU A 21 -10.93 20.39 27.81
C LEU A 21 -11.68 20.37 26.46
N SER A 22 -11.35 19.46 25.55
CA SER A 22 -12.05 19.37 24.25
C SER A 22 -13.53 19.02 24.42
N THR A 23 -13.86 18.16 25.39
CA THR A 23 -15.24 17.78 25.72
C THR A 23 -16.01 18.96 26.30
N ILE A 24 -15.41 19.71 27.23
CA ILE A 24 -16.03 20.91 27.81
C ILE A 24 -16.26 21.97 26.74
N PHE A 25 -15.26 22.27 25.91
CA PHE A 25 -15.41 23.21 24.80
C PHE A 25 -16.43 22.73 23.76
N GLY A 26 -16.46 21.43 23.46
CA GLY A 26 -17.45 20.81 22.56
C GLY A 26 -18.88 20.91 23.10
N VAL A 27 -19.08 20.64 24.39
CA VAL A 27 -20.39 20.74 25.07
C VAL A 27 -20.87 22.20 25.10
N ILE A 28 -19.98 23.16 25.36
CA ILE A 28 -20.31 24.58 25.34
C ILE A 28 -20.71 25.02 23.92
N HIS A 29 -19.96 24.58 22.90
CA HIS A 29 -20.23 24.93 21.50
C HIS A 29 -21.56 24.35 20.99
N VAL A 30 -21.93 23.15 21.42
CA VAL A 30 -23.21 22.50 21.08
C VAL A 30 -24.41 23.12 21.81
N GLY A 31 -24.17 24.05 22.74
CA GLY A 31 -25.21 24.75 23.49
C GLY A 31 -25.66 24.02 24.75
N GLY A 32 -24.80 23.17 25.32
CA GLY A 32 -25.00 22.54 26.63
C GLY A 32 -25.20 21.03 26.58
N ILE A 33 -24.95 20.39 27.72
CA ILE A 33 -24.90 18.92 27.81
C ILE A 33 -26.29 18.27 27.70
N GLN A 34 -27.36 18.99 28.04
CA GLN A 34 -28.73 18.51 27.86
C GLN A 34 -29.07 18.32 26.37
N LYS A 35 -28.67 19.27 25.52
CA LYS A 35 -28.87 19.18 24.07
C LYS A 35 -28.08 18.03 23.44
N VAL A 36 -26.87 17.76 23.96
CA VAL A 36 -26.04 16.60 23.58
C VAL A 36 -26.73 15.29 23.95
N PHE A 37 -27.29 15.20 25.15
CA PHE A 37 -27.96 13.99 25.65
C PHE A 37 -29.32 13.74 24.99
N ASP A 38 -30.10 14.78 24.68
CA ASP A 38 -31.40 14.65 23.99
C ASP A 38 -31.22 14.13 22.55
N ILE A 39 -30.17 14.61 21.85
CA ILE A 39 -29.80 14.14 20.51
C ILE A 39 -29.28 12.69 20.56
N ALA A 40 -28.57 12.31 21.64
CA ALA A 40 -27.99 10.96 21.80
C ALA A 40 -28.99 9.89 22.28
N LEU A 41 -29.97 10.25 23.11
CA LEU A 41 -30.94 9.32 23.71
C LEU A 41 -32.07 8.90 22.75
N THR A 42 -32.27 9.63 21.66
CA THR A 42 -33.35 9.33 20.70
C THR A 42 -33.01 8.16 19.74
N VAL A 43 -31.74 7.77 19.58
CA VAL A 43 -31.32 6.97 18.40
C VAL A 43 -30.91 5.49 18.67
N GLN A 44 -30.62 5.04 19.90
CA GLN A 44 -29.90 3.74 20.06
C GLN A 44 -30.08 3.04 21.42
N HIS A 45 -31.13 2.24 21.60
CA HIS A 45 -31.32 1.35 22.75
C HIS A 45 -31.53 -0.10 22.24
N LEU A 46 -30.87 -1.19 22.64
CA LEU A 46 -29.87 -1.43 23.69
C LEU A 46 -28.97 -2.67 23.36
N THR A 47 -29.29 -3.51 22.37
CA THR A 47 -28.56 -4.76 22.06
C THR A 47 -27.34 -4.54 21.14
N TYR A 48 -27.34 -3.48 20.33
CA TYR A 48 -26.19 -3.10 19.49
C TYR A 48 -25.03 -2.45 20.28
N ARG A 49 -25.26 -2.00 21.52
CA ARG A 49 -24.31 -1.15 22.27
C ARG A 49 -23.09 -1.89 22.87
N LEU A 50 -23.19 -3.16 23.24
CA LEU A 50 -22.07 -3.89 23.84
C LEU A 50 -21.02 -4.31 22.77
N ASP A 51 -21.50 -4.69 21.58
CA ASP A 51 -20.67 -5.05 20.42
C ASP A 51 -20.07 -3.79 19.76
N ILE A 52 -20.83 -2.69 19.67
CA ILE A 52 -20.31 -1.40 19.19
C ILE A 52 -19.25 -0.82 20.13
N HIS A 53 -19.37 -0.91 21.46
CA HIS A 53 -18.34 -0.34 22.35
C HIS A 53 -17.00 -1.08 22.25
N PHE A 54 -17.02 -2.42 22.19
CA PHE A 54 -15.80 -3.20 21.98
C PHE A 54 -15.24 -2.97 20.57
N GLY A 55 -16.10 -2.93 19.55
CA GLY A 55 -15.72 -2.63 18.16
C GLY A 55 -15.19 -1.22 17.94
N VAL A 56 -15.77 -0.20 18.60
CA VAL A 56 -15.34 1.21 18.51
C VAL A 56 -14.05 1.44 19.29
N LEU A 57 -13.90 0.85 20.48
CA LEU A 57 -12.63 0.91 21.22
C LEU A 57 -11.51 0.22 20.43
N LEU A 58 -11.79 -0.96 19.86
CA LEU A 58 -10.86 -1.66 19.00
C LEU A 58 -10.54 -0.83 17.74
N LEU A 59 -11.54 -0.18 17.14
CA LEU A 59 -11.37 0.69 15.98
C LEU A 59 -10.50 1.91 16.33
N GLU A 60 -10.73 2.56 17.46
CA GLU A 60 -9.92 3.68 17.94
C GLU A 60 -8.47 3.26 18.18
N VAL A 61 -8.24 2.10 18.81
CA VAL A 61 -6.89 1.54 19.01
C VAL A 61 -6.23 1.22 17.67
N VAL A 62 -6.95 0.60 16.72
CA VAL A 62 -6.44 0.31 15.37
C VAL A 62 -6.13 1.60 14.61
N VAL A 63 -6.96 2.63 14.74
CA VAL A 63 -6.72 3.95 14.15
C VAL A 63 -5.46 4.56 14.78
N ILE A 64 -5.31 4.55 16.10
CA ILE A 64 -4.10 5.07 16.76
C ILE A 64 -2.84 4.31 16.30
N LEU A 65 -2.89 2.98 16.26
CA LEU A 65 -1.77 2.15 15.80
C LEU A 65 -1.41 2.42 14.34
N THR A 66 -2.41 2.59 13.46
CA THR A 66 -2.17 2.93 12.05
C THR A 66 -1.60 4.33 11.89
N GLN A 67 -2.04 5.32 12.68
CA GLN A 67 -1.45 6.67 12.69
C GLN A 67 0.01 6.66 13.15
N ILE A 68 0.34 5.90 14.19
CA ILE A 68 1.74 5.72 14.65
C ILE A 68 2.59 5.08 13.55
N ALA A 69 2.05 4.10 12.82
CA ALA A 69 2.74 3.47 11.69
C ALA A 69 3.00 4.47 10.54
N TRP A 70 2.03 5.31 10.20
CA TRP A 70 2.19 6.36 9.17
C TRP A 70 3.22 7.43 9.57
N LEU A 71 3.24 7.84 10.84
CA LEU A 71 4.25 8.77 11.35
C LEU A 71 5.65 8.14 11.27
N SER A 72 5.78 6.88 11.69
CA SER A 72 7.04 6.13 11.61
C SER A 72 7.53 5.99 10.17
N PHE A 73 6.63 5.71 9.23
CA PHE A 73 6.94 5.65 7.80
C PHE A 73 7.41 7.01 7.26
N THR A 74 6.75 8.09 7.63
CA THR A 74 7.12 9.46 7.20
C THR A 74 8.52 9.84 7.69
N LEU A 75 8.82 9.57 8.96
CA LEU A 75 10.15 9.80 9.54
C LEU A 75 11.22 8.94 8.86
N TYR A 76 10.91 7.69 8.54
CA TYR A 76 11.81 6.80 7.81
C TYR A 76 12.11 7.31 6.39
N VAL A 77 11.09 7.78 5.65
CA VAL A 77 11.29 8.38 4.31
C VAL A 77 12.13 9.65 4.39
N ALA A 78 11.88 10.52 5.38
CA ALA A 78 12.70 11.71 5.61
C ALA A 78 14.16 11.34 5.90
N PHE A 79 14.40 10.30 6.71
CA PHE A 79 15.74 9.79 6.99
C PHE A 79 16.44 9.26 5.72
N ILE A 80 15.75 8.49 4.88
CA ILE A 80 16.30 8.04 3.59
C ILE A 80 16.65 9.24 2.70
N GLY A 81 15.78 10.26 2.65
CA GLY A 81 16.03 11.49 1.91
C GLY A 81 17.31 12.20 2.36
N LEU A 82 17.51 12.33 3.68
CA LEU A 82 18.73 12.89 4.25
C LEU A 82 19.97 12.07 3.88
N CYS A 83 19.89 10.74 3.94
CA CYS A 83 20.98 9.89 3.47
C CYS A 83 21.30 10.11 1.98
N GLY A 84 20.28 10.28 1.14
CA GLY A 84 20.45 10.65 -0.26
C GLY A 84 21.17 12.00 -0.45
N CYS A 85 20.84 13.01 0.36
CA CYS A 85 21.54 14.30 0.37
C CYS A 85 23.02 14.16 0.79
N ILE A 86 23.32 13.30 1.78
CA ILE A 86 24.70 13.04 2.23
C ILE A 86 25.52 12.38 1.12
N ILE A 87 24.95 11.36 0.46
CA ILE A 87 25.58 10.68 -0.67
C ILE A 87 25.81 11.67 -1.81
N TYR A 88 24.80 12.48 -2.14
CA TYR A 88 24.95 13.52 -3.16
C TYR A 88 26.06 14.50 -2.78
N ALA A 89 26.10 15.01 -1.56
CA ALA A 89 27.15 15.92 -1.10
C ALA A 89 28.56 15.30 -1.14
N LYS A 90 28.66 13.98 -0.92
CA LYS A 90 29.93 13.24 -1.00
C LYS A 90 30.42 13.05 -2.43
N TYR A 91 29.52 12.85 -3.38
CA TYR A 91 29.84 12.51 -4.77
C TYR A 91 29.60 13.64 -5.78
N ASN A 92 29.05 14.80 -5.38
CA ASN A 92 28.74 15.92 -6.29
C ASN A 92 29.95 16.51 -7.04
N GLN A 93 31.15 16.45 -6.45
CA GLN A 93 32.40 16.98 -7.01
C GLN A 93 33.28 15.89 -7.64
N CYS A 94 32.94 14.62 -7.44
CA CYS A 94 33.66 13.49 -8.00
C CYS A 94 32.98 13.08 -9.29
N ASP A 95 33.67 13.20 -10.42
CA ASP A 95 33.18 12.73 -11.72
C ASP A 95 33.04 11.19 -11.68
N HIS A 96 31.82 10.74 -11.38
CA HIS A 96 31.42 9.34 -11.26
C HIS A 96 31.72 8.55 -12.56
N LEU A 97 31.77 9.25 -13.70
CA LEU A 97 32.06 8.68 -15.01
C LEU A 97 33.56 8.40 -15.22
N ARG A 98 34.46 9.18 -14.60
CA ARG A 98 35.93 8.96 -14.70
C ARG A 98 36.44 7.88 -13.74
N THR A 99 35.76 7.61 -12.63
CA THR A 99 36.23 6.69 -11.58
C THR A 99 35.61 5.29 -11.63
N LYS A 100 34.58 5.06 -12.47
CA LYS A 100 33.90 3.75 -12.68
C LYS A 100 33.52 3.00 -11.38
N ARG A 101 33.27 3.71 -10.27
CA ARG A 101 33.03 3.04 -8.97
C ARG A 101 31.67 2.34 -8.87
N PHE A 102 30.67 2.79 -9.62
CA PHE A 102 29.38 2.11 -9.77
C PHE A 102 28.76 2.45 -11.13
N SER A 103 28.08 1.48 -11.75
CA SER A 103 27.50 1.62 -13.10
C SER A 103 26.03 2.01 -13.05
N LYS A 104 25.31 1.62 -11.99
CA LYS A 104 23.87 1.88 -11.81
C LYS A 104 23.65 2.82 -10.62
N PRO A 105 22.69 3.77 -10.69
CA PRO A 105 22.35 4.66 -9.57
C PRO A 105 22.04 3.93 -8.26
N ASP A 106 21.39 2.76 -8.35
CA ASP A 106 20.98 1.93 -7.21
C ASP A 106 22.15 1.38 -6.37
N GLN A 107 23.36 1.35 -6.95
CA GLN A 107 24.57 0.83 -6.30
C GLN A 107 25.29 1.90 -5.46
N SER A 108 24.90 3.17 -5.58
CA SER A 108 25.56 4.29 -4.89
C SER A 108 25.54 4.15 -3.37
N TYR A 109 24.41 3.72 -2.80
CA TYR A 109 24.23 3.60 -1.36
C TYR A 109 25.07 2.46 -0.75
N PRO A 110 25.06 1.21 -1.27
CA PRO A 110 25.97 0.17 -0.80
C PRO A 110 27.46 0.54 -0.91
N VAL A 111 27.87 1.19 -2.00
CA VAL A 111 29.26 1.64 -2.19
C VAL A 111 29.63 2.69 -1.14
N PHE A 112 28.74 3.66 -0.89
CA PHE A 112 28.94 4.67 0.15
C PHE A 112 29.14 4.04 1.54
N VAL A 113 28.32 3.03 1.88
CA VAL A 113 28.43 2.33 3.17
C VAL A 113 29.74 1.55 3.26
N LEU A 114 30.15 0.86 2.20
CA LEU A 114 31.42 0.12 2.17
C LEU A 114 32.62 1.05 2.36
N GLU A 115 32.63 2.22 1.73
CA GLU A 115 33.71 3.20 1.83
C GLU A 115 33.74 3.88 3.21
N THR A 116 32.57 4.17 3.79
CA THR A 116 32.47 4.92 5.05
C THR A 116 32.64 4.02 6.27
N LEU A 117 32.01 2.84 6.26
CA LEU A 117 32.03 1.90 7.39
C LEU A 117 33.13 0.84 7.28
N GLY A 118 33.84 0.76 6.15
CA GLY A 118 34.88 -0.25 5.92
C GLY A 118 36.05 -0.21 6.90
N GLN A 119 36.27 0.92 7.58
CA GLN A 119 37.28 1.06 8.64
C GLN A 119 36.85 0.42 9.97
N TYR A 120 35.56 0.15 10.15
CA TYR A 120 34.99 -0.40 11.38
C TYR A 120 34.63 -1.88 11.17
N PRO A 121 35.44 -2.83 11.69
CA PRO A 121 35.19 -4.25 11.49
C PRO A 121 33.84 -4.64 12.08
N GLY A 122 33.01 -5.35 11.29
CA GLY A 122 31.69 -5.83 11.68
C GLY A 122 30.52 -4.92 11.30
N LEU A 123 30.69 -3.60 11.21
CA LEU A 123 29.58 -2.68 10.87
C LEU A 123 29.10 -2.85 9.42
N THR A 124 30.02 -3.02 8.49
CA THR A 124 29.69 -3.35 7.09
C THR A 124 28.92 -4.66 7.00
N GLY A 125 29.28 -5.67 7.80
CA GLY A 125 28.58 -6.96 7.86
C GLY A 125 27.20 -6.86 8.47
N LEU A 126 27.03 -6.02 9.50
CA LEU A 126 25.73 -5.72 10.10
C LEU A 126 24.80 -5.04 9.09
N PHE A 127 25.33 -4.07 8.32
CA PHE A 127 24.58 -3.40 7.28
C PHE A 127 24.14 -4.36 6.16
N THR A 128 25.07 -5.13 5.60
CA THR A 128 24.75 -6.06 4.51
C THR A 128 23.81 -7.18 4.98
N GLY A 129 24.06 -7.75 6.16
CA GLY A 129 23.19 -8.76 6.77
C GLY A 129 21.78 -8.23 7.06
N GLY A 130 21.67 -7.03 7.62
CA GLY A 130 20.38 -6.37 7.88
C GLY A 130 19.62 -6.06 6.59
N SER A 131 20.31 -5.54 5.57
CA SER A 131 19.72 -5.25 4.26
C SER A 131 19.19 -6.51 3.56
N LEU A 132 19.95 -7.60 3.60
CA LEU A 132 19.52 -8.89 3.08
C LEU A 132 18.32 -9.45 3.86
N SER A 133 18.34 -9.35 5.19
CA SER A 133 17.22 -9.79 6.04
C SER A 133 15.93 -9.03 5.75
N ALA A 134 16.00 -7.71 5.63
CA ALA A 134 14.85 -6.86 5.29
C ALA A 134 14.31 -7.18 3.88
N SER A 135 15.20 -7.39 2.92
CA SER A 135 14.83 -7.79 1.55
C SER A 135 14.14 -9.15 1.54
N LEU A 136 14.68 -10.14 2.25
CA LEU A 136 14.11 -11.48 2.35
C LEU A 136 12.74 -11.49 3.05
N SER A 137 12.51 -10.62 4.03
CA SER A 137 11.19 -10.45 4.67
C SER A 137 10.14 -9.97 3.68
N THR A 138 10.49 -8.99 2.84
CA THR A 138 9.61 -8.46 1.79
C THR A 138 9.33 -9.50 0.71
N ILE A 139 10.35 -10.22 0.25
CA ILE A 139 10.21 -11.29 -0.73
C ILE A 139 9.30 -12.41 -0.19
N SER A 140 9.49 -12.82 1.06
CA SER A 140 8.70 -13.87 1.71
C SER A 140 7.22 -13.50 1.81
N SER A 141 6.91 -12.29 2.30
CA SER A 141 5.52 -11.81 2.41
C SER A 141 4.86 -11.64 1.04
N GLY A 142 5.59 -11.15 0.03
CA GLY A 142 5.11 -11.03 -1.35
C GLY A 142 4.77 -12.39 -1.98
N ILE A 143 5.68 -13.36 -1.87
CA ILE A 143 5.47 -14.72 -2.39
C ILE A 143 4.30 -15.40 -1.67
N ASN A 144 4.19 -15.26 -0.35
CA ASN A 144 3.10 -15.85 0.42
C ASN A 144 1.73 -15.28 0.01
N SER A 145 1.67 -13.96 -0.20
CA SER A 145 0.45 -13.29 -0.66
C SER A 145 0.06 -13.75 -2.07
N MET A 146 1.02 -13.80 -2.99
CA MET A 146 0.78 -14.25 -4.37
C MET A 146 0.38 -15.72 -4.43
N ALA A 147 1.02 -16.59 -3.64
CA ALA A 147 0.65 -18.00 -3.55
C ALA A 147 -0.78 -18.17 -3.03
N THR A 148 -1.21 -17.32 -2.08
CA THR A 148 -2.59 -17.31 -1.55
C THR A 148 -3.58 -16.89 -2.64
N VAL A 149 -3.30 -15.81 -3.37
CA VAL A 149 -4.13 -15.34 -4.49
C VAL A 149 -4.28 -16.43 -5.57
N ILE A 150 -3.20 -17.11 -5.96
CA ILE A 150 -3.29 -18.21 -6.94
C ILE A 150 -4.17 -19.36 -6.43
N VAL A 151 -4.16 -19.65 -5.12
CA VAL A 151 -5.01 -20.70 -4.55
C VAL A 151 -6.48 -20.27 -4.51
N GLU A 152 -6.75 -19.15 -3.86
CA GLU A 152 -8.11 -18.70 -3.58
C GLU A 152 -8.82 -18.23 -4.86
N ASP A 153 -8.15 -17.45 -5.70
CA ASP A 153 -8.79 -16.77 -6.81
C ASP A 153 -8.72 -17.55 -8.13
N ILE A 154 -7.67 -18.35 -8.34
CA ILE A 154 -7.46 -19.12 -9.59
C ILE A 154 -7.82 -20.59 -9.37
N TYR A 155 -7.12 -21.27 -8.46
CA TYR A 155 -7.24 -22.73 -8.30
C TYR A 155 -8.63 -23.15 -7.82
N LYS A 156 -9.11 -22.59 -6.70
CA LYS A 156 -10.44 -22.93 -6.15
C LYS A 156 -11.59 -22.49 -7.05
N ARG A 157 -11.40 -21.42 -7.83
CA ARG A 157 -12.46 -20.85 -8.67
C ARG A 157 -12.57 -21.50 -10.06
N ILE A 158 -11.48 -22.02 -10.61
CA ILE A 158 -11.41 -22.52 -12.01
C ILE A 158 -11.26 -24.05 -12.10
N ILE A 159 -10.50 -24.70 -11.20
CA ILE A 159 -9.96 -26.07 -11.44
C ILE A 159 -10.69 -27.21 -10.72
N VAL A 160 -11.63 -26.95 -9.80
CA VAL A 160 -12.57 -27.94 -9.19
C VAL A 160 -12.09 -28.63 -7.89
N ASP A 161 -13.11 -29.00 -7.09
CA ASP A 161 -13.23 -29.97 -5.98
C ASP A 161 -12.57 -29.67 -4.61
N HIS A 162 -13.42 -29.63 -3.58
CA HIS A 162 -13.04 -29.37 -2.17
C HIS A 162 -12.28 -30.53 -1.49
N SER A 163 -11.85 -31.55 -2.25
CA SER A 163 -11.37 -32.83 -1.72
C SER A 163 -9.83 -32.99 -1.64
N MET A 164 -9.05 -31.92 -1.86
CA MET A 164 -7.58 -32.01 -1.73
C MET A 164 -7.11 -32.11 -0.27
N SER A 165 -6.36 -33.17 0.05
CA SER A 165 -5.65 -33.32 1.33
C SER A 165 -4.68 -32.17 1.63
N ARG A 166 -4.66 -31.70 2.87
CA ARG A 166 -3.81 -30.59 3.39
C ARG A 166 -2.33 -30.71 2.99
N ARG A 167 -1.75 -31.92 3.04
CA ARG A 167 -0.35 -32.16 2.62
C ARG A 167 -0.11 -31.88 1.13
N LYS A 168 -1.07 -32.24 0.27
CA LYS A 168 -0.96 -31.96 -1.17
C LYS A 168 -1.13 -30.46 -1.45
N GLN A 169 -2.01 -29.77 -0.71
CA GLN A 169 -2.16 -28.31 -0.84
C GLN A 169 -0.88 -27.58 -0.46
N GLU A 170 -0.23 -27.99 0.64
CA GLU A 170 1.06 -27.45 1.08
C GLU A 170 2.16 -27.70 0.03
N PHE A 171 2.24 -28.91 -0.53
CA PHE A 171 3.23 -29.23 -1.56
C PHE A 171 3.03 -28.39 -2.83
N VAL A 172 1.79 -28.27 -3.32
CA VAL A 172 1.48 -27.45 -4.50
C VAL A 172 1.76 -25.97 -4.21
N SER A 173 1.51 -25.49 -2.99
CA SER A 173 1.85 -24.10 -2.60
C SER A 173 3.35 -23.84 -2.67
N LYS A 174 4.19 -24.76 -2.18
CA LYS A 174 5.66 -24.63 -2.23
C LYS A 174 6.19 -24.62 -3.66
N ILE A 175 5.69 -25.50 -4.53
CA ILE A 175 6.08 -25.53 -5.94
C ILE A 175 5.71 -24.20 -6.63
N ARG A 176 4.50 -23.68 -6.41
CA ARG A 176 4.09 -22.39 -6.97
C ARG A 176 4.97 -21.24 -6.50
N SER A 177 5.27 -21.18 -5.20
CA SER A 177 6.18 -20.17 -4.64
C SER A 177 7.56 -20.20 -5.31
N LEU A 178 8.10 -21.39 -5.60
CA LEU A 178 9.37 -21.54 -6.33
C LEU A 178 9.26 -21.06 -7.78
N LEU A 179 8.15 -21.37 -8.47
CA LEU A 179 7.93 -20.92 -9.85
C LEU A 179 7.79 -19.39 -9.92
N ILE A 180 7.07 -18.77 -8.99
CA ILE A 180 6.96 -17.30 -8.88
C ILE A 180 8.35 -16.69 -8.69
N LEU A 181 9.14 -17.22 -7.76
CA LEU A 181 10.49 -16.71 -7.49
C LEU A 181 11.41 -16.86 -8.71
N PHE A 182 11.33 -17.99 -9.41
CA PHE A 182 12.10 -18.23 -10.63
C PHE A 182 11.75 -17.23 -11.73
N PHE A 183 10.45 -16.99 -11.97
CA PHE A 183 10.00 -16.01 -12.94
C PHE A 183 10.42 -14.58 -12.55
N ALA A 184 10.28 -14.21 -11.28
CA ALA A 184 10.73 -12.91 -10.77
C ALA A 184 12.24 -12.70 -10.99
N PHE A 185 13.05 -13.75 -10.79
CA PHE A 185 14.48 -13.70 -11.05
C PHE A 185 14.80 -13.49 -12.54
N ILE A 186 14.11 -14.20 -13.45
CA ILE A 186 14.27 -14.01 -14.90
C ILE A 186 13.93 -12.57 -15.29
N VAL A 187 12.79 -12.05 -14.85
CA VAL A 187 12.38 -10.67 -15.17
C VAL A 187 13.39 -9.67 -14.62
N SER A 188 13.87 -9.87 -13.38
CA SER A 188 14.88 -8.99 -12.78
C SER A 188 16.23 -9.02 -13.51
N TYR A 189 16.55 -10.10 -14.23
CA TYR A 189 17.77 -10.21 -15.03
C TYR A 189 17.63 -9.57 -16.41
N LEU A 190 16.46 -9.70 -17.03
CA LEU A 190 16.21 -9.25 -18.40
C LEU A 190 15.80 -7.78 -18.51
N VAL A 191 15.22 -7.21 -17.45
CA VAL A 191 14.63 -5.88 -17.46
C VAL A 191 15.49 -4.92 -16.64
N ASP A 192 15.94 -3.84 -17.28
CA ASP A 192 16.55 -2.72 -16.56
C ASP A 192 15.46 -1.81 -15.95
N HIS A 193 15.81 -1.08 -14.88
CA HIS A 193 14.91 -0.15 -14.19
C HIS A 193 13.64 -0.78 -13.58
N VAL A 194 13.75 -2.03 -13.10
CA VAL A 194 12.67 -2.76 -12.41
C VAL A 194 11.94 -1.92 -11.34
N PRO A 195 12.62 -1.16 -10.45
CA PRO A 195 11.90 -0.39 -9.43
C PRO A 195 10.93 0.64 -10.03
N LEU A 196 11.35 1.36 -11.08
CA LEU A 196 10.52 2.34 -11.75
C LEU A 196 9.28 1.71 -12.37
N ILE A 197 9.46 0.55 -13.03
CA ILE A 197 8.37 -0.19 -13.65
C ILE A 197 7.37 -0.66 -12.60
N ILE A 198 7.84 -1.16 -11.45
CA ILE A 198 6.95 -1.58 -10.35
C ILE A 198 6.12 -0.39 -9.85
N PHE A 199 6.71 0.78 -9.65
CA PHE A 199 5.98 1.98 -9.23
C PHE A 199 4.94 2.42 -10.26
N GLN A 200 5.27 2.33 -11.56
CA GLN A 200 4.33 2.64 -12.63
C GLN A 200 3.15 1.66 -12.66
N LEU A 201 3.42 0.36 -12.54
CA LEU A 201 2.36 -0.65 -12.48
C LEU A 201 1.47 -0.45 -11.25
N ALA A 202 2.05 -0.19 -10.08
CA ALA A 202 1.28 0.13 -8.88
C ALA A 202 0.40 1.37 -9.10
N GLY A 203 0.94 2.42 -9.72
CA GLY A 203 0.20 3.62 -10.08
C GLY A 203 -0.96 3.38 -11.05
N SER A 204 -0.87 2.38 -11.93
CA SER A 204 -1.95 2.06 -12.89
C SER A 204 -3.04 1.17 -12.29
N PHE A 205 -2.71 0.24 -11.40
CA PHE A 205 -3.66 -0.75 -10.88
C PHE A 205 -4.29 -0.34 -9.54
N VAL A 206 -3.59 0.39 -8.67
CA VAL A 206 -4.12 0.76 -7.34
C VAL A 206 -5.32 1.73 -7.42
N PRO A 207 -5.30 2.81 -8.23
CA PRO A 207 -6.42 3.74 -8.31
C PRO A 207 -7.76 3.13 -8.76
N PRO A 208 -7.85 2.29 -9.81
CA PRO A 208 -9.12 1.71 -10.22
C PRO A 208 -9.65 0.69 -9.21
N ILE A 209 -8.78 -0.05 -8.51
CA ILE A 209 -9.18 -0.96 -7.43
C ILE A 209 -9.79 -0.17 -6.26
N LEU A 210 -9.13 0.92 -5.85
CA LEU A 210 -9.68 1.83 -4.84
C LEU A 210 -11.01 2.44 -5.30
N GLY A 211 -11.09 2.84 -6.57
CA GLY A 211 -12.30 3.38 -7.19
C GLY A 211 -13.47 2.42 -7.10
N ILE A 212 -13.29 1.12 -7.39
CA ILE A 212 -14.36 0.13 -7.23
C ILE A 212 -14.77 -0.02 -5.77
N TYR A 213 -13.82 -0.06 -4.83
CA TYR A 213 -14.13 -0.15 -3.40
C TYR A 213 -14.99 1.03 -2.93
N LEU A 214 -14.60 2.25 -3.31
CA LEU A 214 -15.37 3.46 -2.99
C LEU A 214 -16.74 3.45 -3.68
N LEU A 215 -16.82 3.01 -4.94
CA LEU A 215 -18.07 2.90 -5.69
C LEU A 215 -19.03 1.89 -5.05
N GLY A 216 -18.52 0.73 -4.63
CA GLY A 216 -19.31 -0.28 -3.92
C GLY A 216 -19.79 0.20 -2.55
N PHE A 217 -19.03 1.08 -1.88
CA PHE A 217 -19.41 1.65 -0.59
C PHE A 217 -20.44 2.78 -0.72
N PHE A 218 -20.23 3.75 -1.61
CA PHE A 218 -21.08 4.94 -1.74
C PHE A 218 -22.26 4.77 -2.71
N ALA A 219 -22.15 3.89 -3.70
CA ALA A 219 -23.16 3.64 -4.71
C ALA A 219 -23.47 2.14 -4.82
N PRO A 220 -24.13 1.55 -3.80
CA PRO A 220 -24.44 0.11 -3.77
C PRO A 220 -25.37 -0.35 -4.91
N GLN A 221 -25.96 0.59 -5.67
CA GLN A 221 -26.79 0.29 -6.84
C GLN A 221 -25.96 -0.08 -8.08
N VAL A 222 -24.63 0.08 -8.04
CA VAL A 222 -23.76 -0.23 -9.19
C VAL A 222 -23.53 -1.73 -9.32
N ASN A 223 -23.76 -2.25 -10.53
CA ASN A 223 -23.57 -3.66 -10.83
C ASN A 223 -22.08 -4.03 -11.06
N SER A 224 -21.74 -5.31 -10.86
CA SER A 224 -20.37 -5.82 -11.00
C SER A 224 -19.80 -5.70 -12.41
N ARG A 225 -20.66 -5.68 -13.44
CA ARG A 225 -20.24 -5.53 -14.85
C ARG A 225 -19.73 -4.11 -15.12
N CYS A 226 -20.43 -3.10 -14.61
CA CYS A 226 -20.07 -1.69 -14.74
C CYS A 226 -18.74 -1.43 -14.05
N SER A 227 -18.56 -1.94 -12.82
CA SER A 227 -17.28 -1.85 -12.09
C SER A 227 -16.13 -2.50 -12.87
N GLY A 228 -16.35 -3.66 -13.49
CA GLY A 228 -15.36 -4.32 -14.35
C GLY A 228 -15.00 -3.51 -15.60
N SER A 229 -15.99 -2.93 -16.27
CA SER A 229 -15.78 -2.06 -17.45
C SER A 229 -14.96 -0.81 -17.12
N ILE A 230 -15.19 -0.20 -15.96
CA ILE A 230 -14.42 0.98 -15.51
C ILE A 230 -12.92 0.66 -15.37
N VAL A 231 -12.58 -0.47 -14.75
CA VAL A 231 -11.18 -0.91 -14.63
C VAL A 231 -10.56 -1.18 -15.99
N PHE A 232 -11.31 -1.87 -16.86
CA PHE A 232 -10.82 -2.23 -18.19
C PHE A 232 -10.52 -0.99 -19.03
N VAL A 233 -11.45 -0.03 -19.07
CA VAL A 233 -11.29 1.24 -19.78
C VAL A 233 -10.16 2.08 -19.18
N HIS A 234 -10.02 2.13 -17.85
CA HIS A 234 -8.92 2.84 -17.20
C HIS A 234 -7.55 2.29 -17.60
N ASN A 235 -7.39 0.96 -17.60
CA ASN A 235 -6.13 0.33 -17.96
C ASN A 235 -5.78 0.52 -19.44
N ILE A 236 -6.76 0.44 -20.36
CA ILE A 236 -6.54 0.73 -21.78
C ILE A 236 -6.16 2.19 -21.98
N SER A 237 -6.85 3.12 -21.33
CA SER A 237 -6.55 4.55 -21.45
C SER A 237 -5.15 4.89 -20.93
N ASN A 238 -4.68 4.21 -19.88
CA ASN A 238 -3.31 4.35 -19.38
C ASN A 238 -2.25 3.73 -20.32
N MET A 239 -2.63 2.74 -21.14
CA MET A 239 -1.74 2.21 -22.19
C MET A 239 -1.58 3.19 -23.36
N ASP A 240 -2.62 3.99 -23.65
CA ASP A 240 -2.64 4.96 -24.76
C ASP A 240 -2.11 6.36 -24.38
N SER A 241 -1.75 6.62 -23.12
CA SER A 241 -1.15 7.90 -22.74
C SER A 241 0.12 8.15 -23.55
N PRO A 242 0.20 9.22 -24.37
CA PRO A 242 1.33 9.45 -25.24
C PRO A 242 2.58 9.61 -24.40
N ARG A 243 3.50 8.64 -24.54
CA ARG A 243 4.88 8.81 -24.12
C ARG A 243 5.39 10.09 -24.75
N SER A 244 6.12 10.88 -23.97
CA SER A 244 6.82 12.08 -24.46
C SER A 244 7.81 11.68 -25.57
N SER A 245 7.33 11.62 -26.80
CA SER A 245 8.13 11.53 -28.01
C SER A 245 7.31 12.14 -29.14
N SER A 246 7.73 13.33 -29.52
CA SER A 246 7.47 14.07 -30.76
C SER A 246 7.14 13.22 -32.00
N ASP A 247 5.88 12.83 -32.18
CA ASP A 247 5.35 12.49 -33.52
C ASP A 247 3.82 12.59 -33.54
N PRO A 248 3.21 13.53 -34.29
CA PRO A 248 1.77 13.69 -34.37
C PRO A 248 1.23 12.81 -35.50
N LYS A 249 0.98 11.53 -35.21
CA LYS A 249 0.11 10.71 -36.06
C LYS A 249 -1.02 10.15 -35.21
N THR A 250 -2.08 10.96 -35.15
CA THR A 250 -3.51 10.59 -35.05
C THR A 250 -3.76 9.11 -34.75
N VAL A 251 -3.93 8.80 -33.46
CA VAL A 251 -4.66 7.62 -33.03
C VAL A 251 -6.13 7.89 -33.30
N ASP A 252 -6.75 7.00 -34.07
CA ASP A 252 -8.08 7.16 -34.67
C ASP A 252 -9.18 7.20 -33.59
N GLN A 253 -9.61 8.42 -33.24
CA GLN A 253 -10.66 8.68 -32.25
C GLN A 253 -12.02 8.05 -32.60
N SER A 254 -12.20 7.55 -33.84
CA SER A 254 -13.43 6.90 -34.29
C SER A 254 -13.69 5.55 -33.60
N LEU A 255 -12.63 4.80 -33.24
CA LEU A 255 -12.76 3.53 -32.51
C LEU A 255 -13.26 3.76 -31.08
N LEU A 256 -12.79 4.80 -30.40
CA LEU A 256 -13.22 5.15 -29.03
C LEU A 256 -14.72 5.47 -28.93
N ILE A 257 -15.31 6.08 -29.96
CA ILE A 257 -16.74 6.39 -30.02
C ILE A 257 -17.56 5.11 -30.23
N SER A 258 -17.13 4.23 -31.14
CA SER A 258 -17.79 2.96 -31.43
C SER A 258 -17.89 2.02 -30.21
N TRP A 259 -16.85 1.96 -29.38
CA TRP A 259 -16.86 1.13 -28.16
C TRP A 259 -17.66 1.73 -27.00
N LYS A 260 -17.74 3.06 -26.92
CA LYS A 260 -18.57 3.76 -25.93
C LYS A 260 -20.06 3.51 -26.18
N ASP A 261 -20.46 3.40 -27.45
CA ASP A 261 -21.82 3.07 -27.86
C ASP A 261 -22.13 1.57 -27.69
N ALA A 262 -21.14 0.69 -27.88
CA ALA A 262 -21.30 -0.76 -27.69
C ALA A 262 -21.51 -1.18 -26.21
N LEU A 263 -21.09 -0.35 -25.24
CA LEU A 263 -21.21 -0.62 -23.79
C LEU A 263 -22.44 0.01 -23.13
N LEU A 264 -23.21 0.83 -23.84
CA LEU A 264 -24.43 1.48 -23.35
C LEU A 264 -25.79 0.88 -23.81
N PRO A 265 -25.96 -0.40 -24.19
CA PRO A 265 -27.30 -0.91 -24.51
C PRO A 265 -27.97 -1.48 -23.25
N TYR A 266 -28.19 -0.68 -22.20
CA TYR A 266 -29.13 -1.09 -21.14
C TYR A 266 -29.78 0.11 -20.43
N SER A 267 -30.37 0.98 -21.23
CA SER A 267 -31.32 2.01 -20.79
C SER A 267 -32.58 1.95 -21.68
N SER A 268 -33.20 0.77 -21.79
CA SER A 268 -34.60 0.65 -22.23
C SER A 268 -35.04 -0.80 -22.07
N ASN A 269 -35.74 -1.09 -20.97
CA ASN A 269 -36.97 -1.91 -20.96
C ASN A 269 -37.35 -2.14 -19.50
N LYS A 270 -38.06 -1.16 -18.94
CA LYS A 270 -39.07 -1.39 -17.92
C LYS A 270 -40.40 -1.53 -18.65
N VAL A 271 -40.95 -2.74 -18.67
CA VAL A 271 -42.39 -3.01 -18.46
C VAL A 271 -42.44 -4.25 -17.59
#